data_AF-A0A6M1MAF3-F1
#
_entry.id   AF-A0A6M1MAF3-F1
#
_cell.length_a   1.000
_cell.length_b   1.000
_cell.length_c   1.000
_cell.angle_alpha   90.00
_cell.angle_beta   90.00
_cell.angle_gamma   90.00
#
_symmetry.space_group_name_H-M   'P 1'
#
loop_
_entity.id
_entity.type
_entity.pdbx_description
1 polymer ?
#
loop_
_entity_poly.entity_id
_entity_poly.type
_entity_poly.pdbx_seq_one_letter_code
_entity_poly.pdbx_strand_id
1 'polypeptide(L)'
;MTPKVFVSHKQEDSERAALIAARLRMGGLDVYIDVIDAQLSKSGPDLADYIRMRLDECSQLLAVISPITRASWWVPWEIGVATEKERFLASFVSDGATVPEFLQKWPYLQNMADLDRYITESKRAQHLVETYRQQGYGSTAQSRGFRSFHSSLKSSLGQR
;
A
#
# COMPACT_ATOMS: atom_id res chain seq x y z
N MET A 1 4.34 17.33 1.98
CA MET A 1 3.19 16.85 1.20
C MET A 1 2.52 15.73 2.00
N THR A 2 1.19 15.72 2.10
CA THR A 2 0.48 14.65 2.83
C THR A 2 0.59 13.34 2.04
N PRO A 3 1.00 12.21 2.66
CA PRO A 3 1.02 10.93 1.98
C PRO A 3 -0.40 10.52 1.57
N LYS A 4 -0.58 10.13 0.31
CA LYS A 4 -1.81 9.56 -0.23
C LYS A 4 -1.68 8.05 -0.42
N VAL A 5 -2.60 7.30 0.15
CA VAL A 5 -2.64 5.83 0.12
C VAL A 5 -3.72 5.39 -0.86
N PHE A 6 -3.33 4.55 -1.81
CA PHE A 6 -4.27 3.77 -2.59
C PHE A 6 -4.62 2.48 -1.83
N VAL A 7 -5.85 2.38 -1.34
CA VAL A 7 -6.39 1.17 -0.70
C VAL A 7 -7.07 0.33 -1.78
N SER A 8 -6.38 -0.72 -2.21
CA SER A 8 -6.87 -1.67 -3.20
C SER A 8 -7.52 -2.84 -2.50
N HIS A 9 -8.76 -3.16 -2.87
CA HIS A 9 -9.54 -4.23 -2.26
C HIS A 9 -10.56 -4.81 -3.23
N LYS A 10 -11.04 -6.01 -2.94
CA LYS A 10 -12.19 -6.61 -3.64
C LYS A 10 -13.52 -6.26 -2.96
N GLN A 11 -14.61 -6.50 -3.67
CA GLN A 11 -15.96 -6.20 -3.21
C GLN A 11 -16.30 -6.91 -1.89
N GLU A 12 -15.77 -8.12 -1.66
CA GLU A 12 -15.97 -8.86 -0.41
C GLU A 12 -15.26 -8.23 0.78
N ASP A 13 -14.24 -7.40 0.55
CA ASP A 13 -13.42 -6.76 1.58
C ASP A 13 -13.85 -5.30 1.86
N SER A 14 -14.95 -4.82 1.26
CA SER A 14 -15.33 -3.39 1.28
C SER A 14 -15.57 -2.82 2.68
N GLU A 15 -16.20 -3.56 3.58
CA GLU A 15 -16.41 -3.09 4.96
C GLU A 15 -15.07 -2.86 5.68
N ARG A 16 -14.14 -3.81 5.54
CA ARG A 16 -12.83 -3.70 6.18
C ARG A 16 -11.97 -2.62 5.52
N ALA A 17 -12.01 -2.50 4.20
CA ALA A 17 -11.35 -1.43 3.48
C ALA A 17 -11.86 -0.05 3.91
N ALA A 18 -13.16 0.11 4.16
CA ALA A 18 -13.74 1.35 4.68
C ALA A 18 -13.23 1.68 6.09
N LEU A 19 -13.14 0.69 6.99
CA LEU A 19 -12.58 0.87 8.34
C LEU A 19 -11.10 1.27 8.29
N ILE A 20 -10.29 0.59 7.47
CA ILE A 20 -8.89 0.91 7.23
C ILE A 20 -8.76 2.34 6.71
N ALA A 21 -9.54 2.72 5.69
CA ALA A 21 -9.53 4.05 5.11
C ALA A 21 -9.90 5.13 6.13
N ALA A 22 -10.90 4.89 6.99
CA ALA A 22 -11.26 5.80 8.06
C ALA A 22 -10.10 5.98 9.06
N ARG A 23 -9.44 4.89 9.46
CA ARG A 23 -8.29 4.95 10.38
C ARG A 23 -7.10 5.70 9.78
N LEU A 24 -6.77 5.44 8.51
CA LEU A 24 -5.72 6.16 7.78
C LEU A 24 -6.01 7.68 7.71
N ARG A 25 -7.25 8.07 7.41
CA ARG A 25 -7.67 9.47 7.38
C ARG A 25 -7.58 10.14 8.74
N MET A 26 -8.05 9.48 9.80
CA MET A 26 -7.87 9.97 11.18
C MET A 26 -6.39 10.09 11.55
N GLY A 27 -5.56 9.20 11.01
CA GLY A 27 -4.11 9.24 11.11
C GLY A 27 -3.46 10.36 10.31
N GLY A 28 -4.20 11.17 9.56
CA GLY A 28 -3.67 12.29 8.77
C GLY A 28 -3.02 11.88 7.45
N LEU A 29 -3.47 10.78 6.84
CA LEU A 29 -3.13 10.42 5.46
C LEU A 29 -4.33 10.66 4.55
N ASP A 30 -4.05 11.04 3.30
CA ASP A 30 -5.06 11.04 2.26
C ASP A 30 -5.32 9.62 1.78
N VAL A 31 -6.57 9.29 1.44
CA VAL A 31 -6.94 7.93 1.04
C VAL A 31 -7.80 7.95 -0.20
N TYR A 32 -7.33 7.24 -1.21
CA TYR A 32 -8.15 6.78 -2.33
C TYR A 32 -8.51 5.31 -2.10
N ILE A 33 -9.81 4.99 -2.18
CA ILE A 33 -10.33 3.63 -2.00
C ILE A 33 -10.96 3.18 -3.33
N ASP A 34 -10.66 1.97 -3.77
CA ASP A 34 -11.17 1.44 -5.04
C ASP A 34 -11.48 -0.04 -4.94
N VAL A 35 -12.59 -0.45 -5.57
CA VAL A 35 -13.06 -1.83 -5.62
C VAL A 35 -12.58 -2.43 -6.94
N ILE A 36 -11.63 -3.38 -6.89
CA ILE A 36 -11.06 -4.02 -8.09
C ILE A 36 -12.17 -4.65 -8.93
N ASP A 37 -13.15 -5.33 -8.31
CA ASP A 37 -14.17 -6.08 -9.04
C ASP A 37 -15.11 -5.17 -9.83
N ALA A 38 -15.39 -3.96 -9.34
CA ALA A 38 -16.16 -2.96 -10.09
C ALA A 38 -15.47 -2.57 -11.41
N GLN A 39 -14.14 -2.70 -11.45
CA GLN A 39 -13.33 -2.37 -12.61
C GLN A 39 -13.07 -3.59 -13.52
N LEU A 40 -13.43 -4.82 -13.12
CA LEU A 40 -13.31 -6.03 -13.95
C LEU A 40 -14.25 -6.04 -15.17
N SER A 41 -15.24 -5.15 -15.21
CA SER A 41 -16.05 -4.90 -16.40
C SER A 41 -15.24 -4.27 -17.55
N LYS A 42 -14.07 -3.70 -17.26
CA LYS A 42 -13.10 -3.22 -18.25
C LYS A 42 -12.31 -4.38 -18.84
N SER A 43 -11.77 -4.19 -20.05
CA SER A 43 -10.80 -5.14 -20.58
C SER A 43 -9.55 -5.18 -19.68
N GLY A 44 -8.83 -6.30 -19.67
CA GLY A 44 -7.58 -6.43 -18.87
C GLY A 44 -6.60 -5.27 -19.08
N PRO A 45 -6.29 -4.84 -20.32
CA PRO A 45 -5.45 -3.67 -20.59
C PRO A 45 -5.96 -2.37 -19.95
N ASP A 46 -7.27 -2.09 -20.08
CA ASP A 46 -7.86 -0.87 -19.53
C ASP A 46 -7.81 -0.83 -18.00
N LEU A 47 -7.93 -2.00 -17.35
CA LEU A 47 -7.79 -2.11 -15.90
C LEU A 47 -6.33 -1.87 -15.46
N ALA A 48 -5.37 -2.39 -16.22
CA ALA A 48 -3.95 -2.15 -15.95
C ALA A 48 -3.59 -0.65 -16.06
N ASP A 49 -4.02 0.02 -17.13
CA ASP A 49 -3.76 1.45 -17.32
C ASP A 49 -4.46 2.30 -16.26
N TYR A 50 -5.68 1.92 -15.90
CA TYR A 50 -6.43 2.56 -14.82
C TYR A 50 -5.68 2.47 -13.48
N ILE A 51 -5.25 1.28 -13.06
CA ILE A 51 -4.54 1.12 -11.78
C ILE A 51 -3.21 1.87 -11.80
N ARG A 52 -2.48 1.84 -12.92
CA ARG A 52 -1.23 2.63 -13.08
C ARG A 52 -1.48 4.11 -12.84
N MET A 53 -2.52 4.67 -13.46
CA MET A 53 -2.91 6.06 -13.25
C MET A 53 -3.25 6.34 -11.78
N ARG A 54 -4.02 5.46 -11.11
CA ARG A 54 -4.35 5.63 -9.68
C ARG A 54 -3.12 5.58 -8.79
N LEU A 55 -2.18 4.67 -9.08
CA LEU A 55 -0.89 4.58 -8.38
C LEU A 55 -0.03 5.83 -8.59
N ASP A 56 -0.08 6.46 -9.76
CA ASP A 56 0.68 7.67 -10.03
C ASP A 56 0.21 8.88 -9.24
N GLU A 57 -1.08 8.93 -8.93
CA GLU A 57 -1.66 9.93 -8.03
C GLU A 57 -1.42 9.64 -6.54
N CYS A 58 -0.85 8.49 -6.19
CA CYS A 58 -0.68 8.04 -4.82
C CYS A 58 0.81 7.87 -4.46
N SER A 59 1.13 8.05 -3.19
CA SER A 59 2.49 7.77 -2.68
C SER A 59 2.66 6.31 -2.27
N GLN A 60 1.56 5.62 -1.97
CA GLN A 60 1.56 4.31 -1.34
C GLN A 60 0.45 3.42 -1.87
N LEU A 61 0.67 2.11 -1.82
CA LEU A 61 -0.32 1.06 -2.05
C LEU A 61 -0.52 0.26 -0.76
N LEU A 62 -1.77 0.07 -0.36
CA LEU A 62 -2.18 -0.84 0.70
C LEU A 62 -3.19 -1.84 0.13
N ALA A 63 -2.75 -3.07 -0.10
CA ALA A 63 -3.62 -4.14 -0.60
C ALA A 63 -4.37 -4.80 0.57
N VAL A 64 -5.70 -4.82 0.54
CA VAL A 64 -6.52 -5.53 1.53
C VAL A 64 -6.77 -6.95 1.04
N ILE A 65 -6.45 -7.93 1.88
CA ILE A 65 -6.45 -9.35 1.53
C ILE A 65 -7.20 -10.12 2.60
N SER A 66 -8.13 -10.96 2.16
CA SER A 66 -8.84 -11.93 2.98
C SER A 66 -8.68 -13.34 2.37
N PRO A 67 -9.14 -14.40 3.06
CA PRO A 67 -9.04 -15.76 2.53
C PRO A 67 -9.67 -15.91 1.14
N ILE A 68 -10.72 -15.13 0.85
CA ILE A 68 -11.48 -15.14 -0.41
C ILE A 68 -10.67 -14.45 -1.52
N THR A 69 -9.98 -13.37 -1.19
CA THR A 69 -9.40 -12.45 -2.19
C THR A 69 -7.93 -12.75 -2.48
N ARG A 70 -7.32 -13.64 -1.67
CA ARG A 70 -5.95 -14.18 -1.81
C ARG A 70 -5.62 -14.75 -3.21
N ALA A 71 -6.62 -15.27 -3.93
CA ALA A 71 -6.43 -15.89 -5.25
C ALA A 71 -6.46 -14.89 -6.41
N SER A 72 -6.61 -13.59 -6.16
CA SER A 72 -6.66 -12.57 -7.21
C SER A 72 -5.33 -12.42 -7.93
N TRP A 73 -5.33 -12.56 -9.27
CA TRP A 73 -4.12 -12.33 -10.07
C TRP A 73 -3.69 -10.85 -10.07
N TRP A 74 -4.63 -9.93 -9.84
CA TRP A 74 -4.38 -8.49 -9.84
C TRP A 74 -3.49 -8.05 -8.67
N VAL A 75 -3.60 -8.69 -7.50
CA VAL A 75 -2.78 -8.32 -6.32
C VAL A 75 -1.27 -8.43 -6.59
N PRO A 76 -0.73 -9.57 -7.07
CA PRO A 76 0.66 -9.67 -7.51
C PRO A 76 1.06 -8.61 -8.55
N TRP A 77 0.16 -8.31 -9.50
CA TRP A 77 0.42 -7.35 -10.56
C TRP A 77 0.54 -5.92 -10.04
N GLU A 78 -0.38 -5.47 -9.17
CA GLU A 78 -0.35 -4.15 -8.53
C GLU A 78 0.93 -3.95 -7.71
N ILE A 79 1.33 -5.01 -6.99
CA ILE A 79 2.58 -5.03 -6.22
C ILE A 79 3.79 -4.88 -7.13
N GLY A 80 3.80 -5.53 -8.29
CA GLY A 80 4.85 -5.36 -9.29
C GLY A 80 4.97 -3.90 -9.74
N VAL A 81 3.85 -3.28 -10.10
CA VAL A 81 3.81 -1.87 -10.55
C VAL A 81 4.22 -0.90 -9.43
N ALA A 82 3.71 -1.10 -8.21
CA ALA A 82 4.07 -0.27 -7.06
C ALA A 82 5.56 -0.39 -6.72
N THR A 83 6.14 -1.59 -6.85
CA THR A 83 7.57 -1.83 -6.64
C THR A 83 8.43 -1.09 -7.66
N GLU A 84 8.08 -1.20 -8.95
CA GLU A 84 8.82 -0.54 -10.04
C GLU A 84 8.79 0.99 -9.91
N LYS A 85 7.65 1.54 -9.50
CA LYS A 85 7.48 2.98 -9.24
C LYS A 85 7.97 3.45 -7.86
N GLU A 86 8.57 2.56 -7.06
CA GLU A 86 9.01 2.83 -5.69
C GLU A 86 7.93 3.47 -4.81
N ARG A 87 6.67 3.06 -4.97
CA ARG A 87 5.57 3.43 -4.07
C ARG A 87 5.66 2.63 -2.78
N PHE A 88 5.39 3.25 -1.64
CA PHE A 88 5.45 2.51 -0.38
C PHE A 88 4.36 1.43 -0.37
N LEU A 89 4.72 0.20 -0.04
CA LEU A 89 3.85 -0.95 -0.21
C LEU A 89 3.67 -1.68 1.12
N ALA A 90 2.42 -1.98 1.45
CA ALA A 90 2.08 -2.95 2.47
C ALA A 90 0.81 -3.72 2.07
N SER A 91 0.54 -4.82 2.77
CA SER A 91 -0.74 -5.52 2.68
C SER A 91 -1.43 -5.51 4.03
N PHE A 92 -2.75 -5.40 4.07
CA PHE A 92 -3.53 -5.71 5.27
C PHE A 92 -4.16 -7.09 5.10
N VAL A 93 -3.77 -8.04 5.94
CA VAL A 93 -4.21 -9.43 5.86
C VAL A 93 -5.20 -9.71 6.98
N SER A 94 -6.43 -10.03 6.59
CA SER A 94 -7.54 -10.28 7.52
C SER A 94 -7.36 -11.60 8.26
N ASP A 95 -8.02 -11.69 9.43
CA ASP A 95 -7.96 -12.84 10.33
C ASP A 95 -8.29 -14.15 9.60
N GLY A 96 -7.49 -15.19 9.83
CA GLY A 96 -7.66 -16.51 9.21
C GLY A 96 -7.08 -16.67 7.79
N ALA A 97 -6.54 -15.60 7.17
CA ALA A 97 -5.82 -15.73 5.91
C ALA A 97 -4.34 -16.03 6.13
N THR A 98 -3.82 -17.07 5.48
CA THR A 98 -2.37 -17.27 5.36
C THR A 98 -1.81 -16.26 4.37
N VAL A 99 -0.78 -15.51 4.79
CA VAL A 99 -0.05 -14.58 3.91
C VAL A 99 0.65 -15.38 2.80
N PRO A 100 0.29 -15.17 1.51
CA PRO A 100 1.05 -15.72 0.38
C PRO A 100 2.54 -15.44 0.50
N GLU A 101 3.37 -16.43 0.15
CA GLU A 101 4.84 -16.33 0.26
C GLU A 101 5.40 -15.10 -0.46
N PHE A 102 4.90 -14.80 -1.66
CA PHE A 102 5.35 -13.64 -2.45
C PHE A 102 5.07 -12.29 -1.76
N LEU A 103 4.08 -12.22 -0.85
CA LEU A 103 3.76 -11.01 -0.08
C LEU A 103 4.67 -10.82 1.12
N GLN A 104 5.28 -11.88 1.64
CA GLN A 104 6.17 -11.80 2.81
C GLN A 104 7.45 -10.98 2.53
N LYS A 105 7.76 -10.74 1.24
CA LYS A 105 8.78 -9.79 0.83
C LYS A 105 8.50 -8.38 1.39
N TRP A 106 7.22 -7.99 1.45
CA TRP A 106 6.75 -6.67 1.85
C TRP A 106 6.11 -6.72 3.25
N PRO A 107 6.01 -5.57 3.94
CA PRO A 107 5.30 -5.48 5.20
C PRO A 107 3.84 -5.92 5.07
N TYR A 108 3.37 -6.73 6.01
CA TYR A 108 1.96 -7.10 6.12
C TYR A 108 1.40 -6.75 7.49
N LEU A 109 0.21 -6.20 7.53
CA LEU A 109 -0.50 -5.74 8.73
C LEU A 109 -1.59 -6.75 9.05
N GLN A 110 -1.78 -7.10 10.31
CA GLN A 110 -2.81 -8.07 10.69
C GLN A 110 -3.94 -7.41 11.51
N ASN A 111 -3.63 -6.31 12.19
CA ASN A 111 -4.56 -5.64 13.08
C ASN A 111 -4.44 -4.10 12.99
N MET A 112 -5.30 -3.39 13.72
CA MET A 112 -5.32 -1.93 13.71
C MET A 112 -4.10 -1.29 14.38
N ALA A 113 -3.44 -1.98 15.33
CA ALA A 113 -2.20 -1.47 15.92
C ALA A 113 -1.05 -1.51 14.91
N ASP A 114 -1.01 -2.53 14.04
CA ASP A 114 -0.07 -2.55 12.91
C ASP A 114 -0.37 -1.43 11.91
N LEU A 115 -1.65 -1.12 11.69
CA LEU A 115 -2.06 0.02 10.87
C LEU A 115 -1.59 1.36 11.46
N ASP A 116 -1.57 1.51 12.77
CA ASP A 116 -1.02 2.71 13.44
C ASP A 116 0.50 2.82 13.26
N ARG A 117 1.22 1.68 13.27
CA ARG A 117 2.64 1.64 12.92
C ARG A 117 2.87 2.04 11.47
N TYR A 118 2.06 1.49 10.54
CA TYR A 118 2.08 1.88 9.13
C TYR A 118 1.92 3.40 8.96
N ILE A 119 0.90 4.00 9.59
CA ILE A 119 0.66 5.46 9.55
C ILE A 119 1.90 6.25 9.99
N THR A 120 2.53 5.82 11.08
CA THR A 120 3.72 6.46 11.64
C THR A 120 4.91 6.37 10.67
N GLU A 121 5.18 5.18 10.14
CA GLU A 121 6.28 4.96 9.21
C GLU A 121 6.06 5.63 7.85
N SER A 122 4.83 5.67 7.36
CA SER A 122 4.46 6.40 6.14
C SER A 122 4.84 7.87 6.22
N LYS A 123 4.50 8.53 7.33
CA LYS A 123 4.82 9.95 7.54
C LYS A 123 6.32 10.18 7.66
N ARG A 124 7.01 9.33 8.43
CA ARG A 124 8.46 9.41 8.61
C ARG A 124 9.20 9.27 7.27
N ALA A 125 8.84 8.25 6.49
CA ALA A 125 9.46 8.00 5.20
C ALA A 125 9.15 9.12 4.19
N GLN A 126 7.92 9.65 4.17
CA GLN A 126 7.58 10.79 3.32
C GLN A 126 8.40 12.04 3.68
N HIS A 127 8.54 12.35 4.98
CA HIS A 127 9.38 13.45 5.45
C HIS A 127 10.85 13.26 5.03
N LEU A 128 11.36 12.03 5.09
CA LEU A 128 12.70 11.69 4.64
C LEU A 128 12.89 11.95 3.14
N VAL A 129 11.91 11.56 2.30
CA VAL A 129 11.93 11.86 0.85
C VAL A 129 12.01 13.37 0.61
N GLU A 130 11.20 14.14 1.33
CA GLU A 130 11.16 15.61 1.20
C GLU A 130 12.48 16.25 1.62
N THR A 131 13.06 15.79 2.72
CA THR A 131 14.36 16.27 3.21
C THR A 131 15.46 16.02 2.16
N TYR A 132 15.54 14.81 1.60
CA TYR A 132 16.55 14.51 0.57
C TYR A 132 16.35 15.30 -0.72
N ARG A 133 15.10 15.57 -1.13
CA ARG A 133 14.81 16.42 -2.28
C ARG A 133 15.32 17.84 -2.07
N GLN A 134 15.10 18.42 -0.88
CA GLN A 134 15.57 19.76 -0.53
C GLN A 134 17.11 19.85 -0.47
N GLN A 135 17.77 18.76 -0.09
CA GLN A 135 19.24 18.68 -0.05
C GLN A 135 19.89 18.40 -1.42
N GLY A 136 19.11 18.38 -2.51
CA GLY A 136 19.62 18.16 -3.86
C GLY A 136 19.76 16.70 -4.29
N TYR A 137 19.32 15.74 -3.48
CA TYR A 137 19.37 14.30 -3.79
C TYR A 137 18.11 13.78 -4.50
N GLY A 138 17.46 14.62 -5.30
CA GLY A 138 16.13 14.36 -5.87
C GLY A 138 15.98 13.01 -6.59
N SER A 139 17.01 12.59 -7.35
CA SER A 139 17.01 11.32 -8.09
C SER A 139 17.05 10.07 -7.21
N THR A 140 17.53 10.16 -5.97
CA THR A 140 17.63 9.00 -5.04
C THR A 140 16.72 9.11 -3.83
N ALA A 141 16.08 10.26 -3.65
CA ALA A 141 15.23 10.55 -2.50
C ALA A 141 14.10 9.52 -2.36
N GLN A 142 13.44 9.18 -3.47
CA GLN A 142 12.35 8.20 -3.49
C GLN A 142 12.84 6.81 -3.08
N SER A 143 13.90 6.30 -3.69
CA SER A 143 14.50 5.00 -3.38
C SER A 143 14.96 4.89 -1.93
N ARG A 144 15.40 6.00 -1.32
CA ARG A 144 15.78 6.06 0.10
C ARG A 144 14.57 5.98 1.01
N GLY A 145 13.54 6.77 0.73
CA GLY A 145 12.26 6.71 1.44
C GLY A 145 11.63 5.32 1.35
N PHE A 146 11.61 4.75 0.15
CA PHE A 146 11.09 3.41 -0.11
C PHE A 146 11.80 2.35 0.75
N ARG A 147 13.14 2.31 0.74
CA ARG A 147 13.91 1.36 1.58
C ARG A 147 13.71 1.60 3.07
N SER A 148 13.71 2.86 3.50
CA SER A 148 13.51 3.23 4.90
C SER A 148 12.13 2.82 5.41
N PHE A 149 11.08 3.08 4.63
CA PHE A 149 9.70 2.66 4.94
C PHE A 149 9.62 1.15 5.16
N HIS A 150 10.04 0.36 4.17
CA HIS A 150 9.91 -1.10 4.24
C HIS A 150 10.75 -1.70 5.37
N SER A 151 12.00 -1.25 5.55
CA SER A 151 12.87 -1.75 6.62
C SER A 151 12.32 -1.41 8.02
N SER A 152 11.92 -0.16 8.23
CA SER A 152 11.44 0.31 9.54
C SER A 152 10.10 -0.33 9.90
N LEU A 153 9.18 -0.41 8.93
CA LEU A 153 7.87 -1.02 9.14
C LEU A 153 8.00 -2.52 9.44
N LYS A 154 8.78 -3.28 8.65
CA LYS A 154 9.02 -4.71 8.94
C LYS A 154 9.62 -4.92 10.33
N SER A 155 10.62 -4.13 10.70
CA SER A 155 11.23 -4.16 12.04
C SER A 155 10.19 -3.91 13.14
N SER A 156 9.34 -2.88 12.99
CA SER A 156 8.29 -2.54 13.96
C SER A 156 7.20 -3.61 14.09
N LEU A 157 7.04 -4.46 13.07
CA LEU A 157 6.08 -5.56 13.01
C LEU A 157 6.71 -6.91 13.40
N GLY A 158 8.01 -6.95 13.72
CA GLY A 158 8.72 -8.20 14.00
C GLY A 158 8.90 -9.11 12.77
N GLN A 159 8.84 -8.55 11.56
CA GLN A 159 8.97 -9.26 10.30
C GLN A 159 10.43 -9.23 9.82
N ARG A 160 10.90 -10.35 9.28
CA ARG A 160 12.24 -10.48 8.66
C ARG A 160 12.16 -10.18 7.18
#